data_AF-A0A942YMH0-F1
#
_entry.id   AF-A0A942YMH0-F1
#
_cell.length_a   1.000
_cell.length_b   1.000
_cell.length_c   1.000
_cell.angle_alpha   90.00
_cell.angle_beta   90.00
_cell.angle_gamma   90.00
#
_symmetry.space_group_name_H-M   'P 1'
#
loop_
_entity.id
_entity.type
_entity.pdbx_description
1 polymer ?
#
loop_
_entity_poly.entity_id
_entity_poly.type
_entity_poly.pdbx_seq_one_letter_code
_entity_poly.pdbx_strand_id
1 'polypeptide(L)'
;MRKHILKVSKQPYREDSGLTFWVYKPIQMGQPYPGEHGYEYVEHYEKLSFYDEVKVGSQVRYFDKSETDYAVYFEINGEYSPGTLTEIAKEVSTGENIYREQYEAFLLKAKDKVRLIKVSD
;
A
#
# COMPACT_ATOMS: atom_id res chain seq x y z
N MET A 1 18.08 8.14 -4.45
CA MET A 1 16.99 7.25 -4.92
C MET A 1 15.69 7.72 -4.31
N ARG A 2 14.61 7.82 -5.11
CA ARG A 2 13.28 8.09 -4.56
C ARG A 2 12.69 6.77 -4.05
N LYS A 3 12.05 6.81 -2.89
CA LYS A 3 11.62 5.62 -2.14
C LYS A 3 10.25 5.13 -2.61
N HIS A 4 9.97 3.84 -2.39
CA HIS A 4 8.61 3.32 -2.55
C HIS A 4 7.70 3.89 -1.47
N ILE A 5 6.43 4.12 -1.81
CA ILE A 5 5.42 4.57 -0.86
C ILE A 5 4.38 3.48 -0.68
N LEU A 6 4.18 3.05 0.56
CA LEU A 6 3.08 2.18 0.95
C LEU A 6 1.88 3.05 1.36
N LYS A 7 0.73 2.84 0.75
CA LYS A 7 -0.57 3.32 1.20
C LYS A 7 -1.34 2.15 1.79
N VAL A 8 -1.85 2.29 3.01
CA VAL A 8 -2.71 1.29 3.65
C VAL A 8 -4.05 1.92 3.95
N SER A 9 -5.14 1.26 3.56
CA SER A 9 -6.48 1.67 3.97
C SER A 9 -6.65 1.43 5.48
N LYS A 10 -7.33 2.35 6.17
CA LYS A 10 -7.65 2.23 7.61
C LYS A 10 -8.98 1.55 7.89
N GLN A 11 -9.78 1.37 6.85
CA GLN A 11 -11.12 0.79 6.90
C GLN A 11 -11.41 0.04 5.60
N PRO A 12 -12.35 -0.92 5.63
CA PRO A 12 -12.70 -1.67 4.44
C PRO A 12 -13.28 -0.77 3.35
N TYR A 13 -12.96 -1.08 2.09
CA TYR A 13 -13.51 -0.36 0.94
C TYR A 13 -14.98 -0.74 0.66
N ARG A 14 -15.36 -1.96 1.05
CA ARG A 14 -16.71 -2.56 0.95
C ARG A 14 -17.03 -3.31 2.23
N GLU A 15 -18.31 -3.46 2.58
CA GLU A 15 -18.76 -4.09 3.83
C GLU A 15 -18.09 -5.44 4.14
N ASP A 16 -17.85 -6.25 3.10
CA ASP A 16 -17.22 -7.58 3.22
C ASP A 16 -15.75 -7.63 2.73
N SER A 17 -15.12 -6.48 2.51
CA SER A 17 -13.69 -6.44 2.12
C SER A 17 -12.80 -6.53 3.36
N GLY A 18 -11.70 -7.26 3.23
CA GLY A 18 -10.61 -7.26 4.19
C GLY A 18 -9.56 -6.20 3.86
N LEU A 19 -8.35 -6.43 4.37
CA LEU A 19 -7.20 -5.54 4.20
C LEU A 19 -6.99 -5.09 2.74
N THR A 20 -6.62 -3.82 2.58
CA THR A 20 -6.27 -3.23 1.28
C THR A 20 -5.03 -2.37 1.38
N PHE A 21 -4.08 -2.55 0.45
CA PHE A 21 -2.91 -1.69 0.36
C PHE A 21 -2.39 -1.53 -1.08
N TRP A 22 -1.61 -0.48 -1.29
CA TRP A 22 -0.87 -0.23 -2.52
C TRP A 22 0.56 0.15 -2.22
N VAL A 23 1.50 -0.32 -3.04
CA VAL A 23 2.88 0.17 -3.05
C VAL A 23 3.17 0.85 -4.36
N TYR A 24 3.65 2.08 -4.25
CA TYR A 24 3.96 2.96 -5.36
C TYR A 24 5.46 3.10 -5.52
N LYS A 25 5.96 3.00 -6.75
CA LYS A 25 7.29 3.50 -7.10
C LYS A 25 7.16 4.86 -7.81
N PRO A 26 8.06 5.80 -7.55
CA PRO A 26 8.13 7.05 -8.28
C PRO A 26 8.62 6.79 -9.71
N ILE A 27 7.97 7.39 -10.69
CA ILE A 27 8.33 7.32 -12.11
C ILE A 27 8.55 8.72 -12.67
N GLN A 28 9.43 8.82 -13.67
CA GLN A 28 9.61 10.04 -14.43
C GLN A 28 8.56 10.06 -15.55
N MET A 29 7.63 11.01 -15.48
CA MET A 29 6.68 11.23 -16.57
C MET A 29 7.36 12.07 -17.65
N GLY A 30 7.28 11.64 -18.90
CA GLY A 30 7.58 12.49 -20.05
C GLY A 30 6.61 13.69 -20.03
N GLN A 31 7.16 14.90 -20.12
CA GLN A 31 6.47 16.17 -19.82
C GLN A 31 5.15 16.40 -20.56
N PRO A 32 4.28 17.25 -19.99
CA PRO A 32 4.33 18.66 -20.43
C PRO A 32 4.79 19.68 -19.38
N TYR A 33 4.92 19.33 -18.10
CA TYR A 33 5.32 20.30 -17.06
C TYR A 33 6.56 19.87 -16.24
N PRO A 34 7.56 20.77 -16.07
CA PRO A 34 8.66 20.57 -15.14
C PRO A 34 8.14 20.46 -13.69
N GLY A 35 8.45 19.35 -13.01
CA GLY A 35 8.07 19.13 -11.62
C GLY A 35 6.95 18.10 -11.41
N GLU A 36 6.27 17.65 -12.47
CA GLU A 36 5.33 16.52 -12.35
C GLU A 36 6.10 15.24 -12.00
N HIS A 37 5.69 14.59 -10.91
CA HIS A 37 6.24 13.33 -10.46
C HIS A 37 5.10 12.31 -10.45
N GLY A 38 5.15 11.39 -11.41
CA GLY A 38 4.22 10.29 -11.46
C GLY A 38 4.59 9.21 -10.46
N TYR A 39 3.61 8.40 -10.10
CA TYR A 39 3.82 7.16 -9.39
C TYR A 39 3.17 6.02 -10.17
N GLU A 40 3.79 4.87 -10.14
CA GLU A 40 3.24 3.62 -10.65
C GLU A 40 3.07 2.69 -9.46
N TYR A 41 1.88 2.12 -9.25
CA TYR A 41 1.77 1.08 -8.24
C TYR A 41 2.40 -0.21 -8.76
N VAL A 42 3.31 -0.77 -7.98
CA VAL A 42 4.07 -1.99 -8.27
C VAL A 42 3.58 -3.18 -7.47
N GLU A 43 2.75 -2.93 -6.47
CA GLU A 43 2.05 -3.96 -5.71
C GLU A 43 0.70 -3.41 -5.25
N HIS A 44 -0.34 -4.23 -5.36
CA HIS A 44 -1.67 -3.96 -4.84
C HIS A 44 -2.23 -5.26 -4.30
N TYR A 45 -2.86 -5.19 -3.14
CA TYR A 45 -3.63 -6.28 -2.57
C TYR A 45 -4.95 -5.74 -2.06
N GLU A 46 -6.02 -6.44 -2.40
CA GLU A 46 -7.35 -6.26 -1.83
C GLU A 46 -7.93 -7.63 -1.48
N LYS A 47 -8.26 -7.84 -0.21
CA LYS A 47 -9.04 -9.00 0.20
C LYS A 47 -10.52 -8.74 -0.07
N LEU A 48 -11.13 -9.49 -0.97
CA LEU A 48 -12.58 -9.46 -1.23
C LEU A 48 -13.24 -10.70 -0.63
N SER A 49 -14.58 -10.69 -0.56
CA SER A 49 -15.38 -11.73 0.11
C SER A 49 -15.10 -13.14 -0.41
N PHE A 50 -14.82 -13.29 -1.71
CA PHE A 50 -14.68 -14.60 -2.35
C PHE A 50 -13.32 -14.85 -3.01
N TYR A 51 -12.51 -13.81 -3.16
CA TYR A 51 -11.21 -13.89 -3.83
C TYR A 51 -10.29 -12.75 -3.40
N ASP A 52 -9.03 -12.85 -3.75
CA ASP A 52 -8.05 -11.79 -3.52
C ASP A 52 -7.76 -11.12 -4.86
N GLU A 53 -7.68 -9.80 -4.88
CA GLU A 53 -7.27 -9.06 -6.06
C GLU A 53 -5.83 -8.56 -5.93
N VAL A 54 -5.00 -8.90 -6.91
CA VAL A 54 -3.62 -8.43 -7.03
C VAL A 54 -3.46 -7.72 -8.37
N LYS A 55 -3.00 -6.47 -8.34
CA LYS A 55 -2.82 -5.65 -9.55
C LYS A 55 -1.44 -5.01 -9.56
N VAL A 56 -0.91 -4.77 -10.76
CA VAL A 56 0.33 -3.99 -10.97
C VAL A 56 0.16 -3.05 -12.17
N GLY A 57 0.92 -1.95 -12.19
CA GLY A 57 1.21 -1.22 -13.42
C GLY A 57 0.32 -0.04 -13.79
N SER A 58 -0.68 0.36 -12.97
CA SER A 58 -1.34 1.64 -13.25
C SER A 58 -0.58 2.83 -12.67
N GLN A 59 -0.65 3.92 -13.43
CA GLN A 59 0.07 5.14 -13.15
C GLN A 59 -0.89 6.20 -12.60
N VAL A 60 -0.42 6.95 -11.59
CA VAL A 60 -1.11 8.11 -11.03
C VAL A 60 -0.21 9.33 -11.16
N ARG A 61 -0.78 10.42 -11.69
CA ARG A 61 -0.06 11.69 -11.92
C ARG A 61 0.00 12.57 -10.68
N TYR A 62 -1.04 12.52 -9.86
CA TYR A 62 -1.15 13.26 -8.60
C TYR A 62 -1.26 12.27 -7.46
N PHE A 63 -0.40 12.45 -6.45
CA PHE A 63 -0.30 11.54 -5.33
C PHE A 63 -0.11 12.36 -4.05
N ASP A 64 -1.24 12.73 -3.46
CA ASP A 64 -1.29 13.31 -2.11
C ASP A 64 -0.99 12.20 -1.10
N LYS A 65 -0.01 12.44 -0.23
CA LYS A 65 0.49 11.49 0.76
C LYS A 65 0.08 11.88 2.18
N SER A 66 -0.74 12.91 2.34
CA SER A 66 -1.29 13.31 3.63
C SER A 66 -2.15 12.18 4.19
N GLU A 67 -2.04 11.96 5.50
CA GLU A 67 -2.87 10.98 6.18
C GLU A 67 -4.32 11.48 6.22
N THR A 68 -5.26 10.58 5.95
CA THR A 68 -6.70 10.86 6.04
C THR A 68 -7.36 9.91 7.02
N ASP A 69 -8.64 10.10 7.31
CA ASP A 69 -9.43 9.14 8.08
C ASP A 69 -9.47 7.75 7.41
N TYR A 70 -9.23 7.70 6.10
CA TYR A 70 -9.37 6.49 5.29
C TYR A 70 -8.04 5.80 4.98
N ALA A 71 -6.91 6.51 5.02
CA ALA A 71 -5.64 5.96 4.59
C ALA A 71 -4.45 6.54 5.37
N VAL A 72 -3.42 5.73 5.51
CA VAL A 72 -2.11 6.12 6.03
C VAL A 72 -1.03 5.79 5.01
N TYR A 73 0.02 6.62 4.99
CA TYR A 73 1.13 6.50 4.05
C TYR A 73 2.44 6.26 4.79
N PHE A 74 3.30 5.41 4.22
CA PHE A 74 4.63 5.10 4.72
C PHE A 74 5.65 5.13 3.58
N GLU A 75 6.85 5.66 3.83
CA GLU A 75 8.01 5.39 3.00
C GLU A 75 8.58 4.02 3.33
N ILE A 76 8.86 3.21 2.31
CA ILE A 76 9.62 1.98 2.44
C ILE A 76 11.10 2.32 2.26
N ASN A 77 11.88 2.21 3.33
CA ASN A 77 13.33 2.41 3.32
C ASN A 77 14.07 1.10 3.10
N GLY A 78 15.04 1.13 2.18
CA GLY A 78 15.90 -0.01 1.87
C GLY A 78 15.42 -0.80 0.67
N GLU A 79 15.88 -2.05 0.58
CA GLU A 79 15.48 -2.96 -0.49
C GLU A 79 14.03 -3.42 -0.28
N TYR A 80 13.27 -3.41 -1.36
CA TYR A 80 11.88 -3.85 -1.38
C TYR A 80 11.62 -4.59 -2.69
N SER A 81 11.01 -5.77 -2.56
CA SER A 81 10.63 -6.62 -3.66
C SER A 81 9.10 -6.73 -3.72
N PRO A 82 8.48 -6.47 -4.87
CA PRO A 82 7.05 -6.71 -5.06
C PRO A 82 6.66 -8.14 -4.67
N GLY A 83 5.55 -8.27 -3.95
CA GLY A 83 5.04 -9.53 -3.40
C GLY A 83 5.29 -9.67 -1.89
N THR A 84 6.31 -8.99 -1.36
CA THR A 84 6.68 -9.08 0.06
C THR A 84 5.52 -8.71 0.98
N LEU A 85 4.77 -7.65 0.65
CA LEU A 85 3.64 -7.21 1.48
C LEU A 85 2.37 -8.04 1.23
N THR A 86 2.19 -8.57 0.02
CA THR A 86 1.08 -9.45 -0.35
C THR A 86 1.15 -10.76 0.42
N GLU A 87 2.34 -11.32 0.61
CA GLU A 87 2.54 -12.52 1.44
C GLU A 87 2.11 -12.27 2.90
N ILE A 88 2.52 -11.13 3.48
CA ILE A 88 2.10 -10.72 4.83
C ILE A 88 0.59 -10.53 4.88
N ALA A 89 0.01 -9.84 3.89
CA ALA A 89 -1.41 -9.56 3.83
C ALA A 89 -2.25 -10.84 3.75
N LYS A 90 -1.82 -11.83 2.95
CA LYS A 90 -2.46 -13.14 2.88
C LYS A 90 -2.39 -13.88 4.23
N GLU A 91 -1.25 -13.81 4.92
CA GLU A 91 -1.10 -14.44 6.23
C GLU A 91 -2.09 -13.85 7.25
N VAL A 92 -2.15 -12.52 7.38
CA VAL A 92 -3.02 -11.86 8.38
C VAL A 92 -4.50 -11.89 8.02
N SER A 93 -4.82 -12.04 6.72
CA SER A 93 -6.19 -12.14 6.22
C SER A 93 -6.74 -13.58 6.26
N THR A 94 -6.01 -14.52 6.86
CA THR A 94 -6.51 -15.88 7.12
C THR A 94 -7.39 -15.91 8.37
N GLY A 95 -8.52 -16.62 8.31
CA GLY A 95 -9.42 -16.83 9.46
C GLY A 95 -10.58 -15.84 9.55
N GLU A 96 -11.16 -15.71 10.76
CA GLU A 96 -12.31 -14.86 11.07
C GLU A 96 -11.92 -13.42 11.49
N ASN A 97 -10.64 -13.05 11.31
CA ASN A 97 -10.13 -11.76 11.76
C ASN A 97 -10.93 -10.61 11.12
N ILE A 98 -11.45 -9.72 11.95
CA ILE A 98 -12.11 -8.51 11.46
C ILE A 98 -11.08 -7.55 10.86
N TYR A 99 -11.52 -6.65 9.98
CA TYR A 99 -10.63 -5.73 9.26
C TYR A 99 -9.58 -5.05 10.14
N ARG A 100 -9.99 -4.57 11.31
CA ARG A 100 -9.12 -3.87 12.25
C ARG A 100 -7.94 -4.73 12.71
N GLU A 101 -8.19 -6.00 13.01
CA GLU A 101 -7.16 -6.95 13.43
C GLU A 101 -6.20 -7.26 12.29
N GLN A 102 -6.72 -7.42 11.07
CA GLN A 102 -5.90 -7.61 9.86
C GLN A 102 -4.98 -6.39 9.62
N TYR A 103 -5.52 -5.18 9.76
CA TYR A 103 -4.78 -3.92 9.61
C TYR A 103 -3.67 -3.78 10.65
N GLU A 104 -3.97 -4.00 11.93
CA GLU A 104 -2.99 -3.90 13.02
C GLU A 104 -1.88 -4.95 12.87
N ALA A 105 -2.25 -6.20 12.58
CA ALA A 105 -1.29 -7.29 12.35
C ALA A 105 -0.43 -7.05 11.10
N PHE A 106 -1.02 -6.54 10.02
CA PHE A 106 -0.29 -6.17 8.80
C PHE A 106 0.77 -5.13 9.09
N LEU A 107 0.42 -4.03 9.75
CA LEU A 107 1.38 -2.96 10.04
C LEU A 107 2.50 -3.41 10.96
N LEU A 108 2.22 -4.28 11.93
CA LEU A 108 3.23 -4.85 12.82
C LEU A 108 4.24 -5.69 12.02
N LYS A 109 3.77 -6.70 11.29
CA LYS A 109 4.61 -7.59 10.48
C LYS A 109 5.35 -6.85 9.37
N ALA A 110 4.68 -5.89 8.72
CA ALA A 110 5.28 -5.09 7.66
C ALA A 110 6.44 -4.25 8.20
N LYS A 111 6.33 -3.65 9.40
CA LYS A 111 7.44 -2.89 10.01
C LYS A 111 8.65 -3.76 10.34
N ASP A 112 8.43 -5.02 10.71
CA ASP A 112 9.50 -5.97 11.00
C ASP A 112 10.20 -6.44 9.71
N LYS A 113 9.42 -6.61 8.62
CA LYS A 113 9.94 -7.11 7.34
C LYS A 113 10.56 -6.03 6.46
N VAL A 114 9.93 -4.86 6.42
CA VAL A 114 10.36 -3.71 5.63
C VAL A 114 10.40 -2.48 6.52
N ARG A 115 11.46 -1.66 6.39
CA ARG A 115 11.60 -0.48 7.25
C ARG A 115 10.60 0.60 6.81
N LEU A 116 9.44 0.63 7.46
CA LEU A 116 8.39 1.62 7.24
C LEU A 116 8.65 2.89 8.06
N ILE A 117 8.69 4.04 7.40
CA ILE A 117 8.66 5.36 8.05
C ILE A 117 7.34 6.02 7.69
N LYS A 118 6.54 6.40 8.69
CA LYS A 118 5.27 7.08 8.43
C LYS A 118 5.55 8.40 7.71
N VAL A 119 4.81 8.66 6.63
CA VAL A 119 4.84 9.97 5.99
C VAL A 119 4.06 10.89 6.92
N SER A 120 4.76 11.84 7.53
CA SER A 120 4.16 12.94 8.28
C SER A 120 4.27 14.21 7.45
N ASP A 121 3.21 15.01 7.47
CA ASP A 121 3.19 16.35 6.87
C ASP A 121 4.27 17.27 7.50
#